data_AF-A0A4Y7N7K3-F1
#
_entry.id   AF-A0A4Y7N7K3-F1
#
_cell.length_a   1.000
_cell.length_b   1.000
_cell.length_c   1.000
_cell.angle_alpha   90.00
_cell.angle_beta   90.00
_cell.angle_gamma   90.00
#
_symmetry.space_group_name_H-M   'P 1'
#
loop_
_entity.id
_entity.type
_entity.pdbx_description
1 polymer ?
#
loop_
_entity_poly.entity_id
_entity_poly.type
_entity_poly.pdbx_seq_one_letter_code
_entity_poly.pdbx_strand_id
1 'polypeptide(L)'
;MTSLREIIVILSDLKQSLIAFHGANPVYPPPNKSEAMARVEEYIKLVVAAISRGDWPLQLPIHGSDKMMTWKAANQRRKCLLLFHLLAKSHALLRTNTTSTKRDIYYEDVSIWGNQPVLDSTVTQMTRLLNIPRRCLNIGATSKGLVAGSLNFLDGDGKLVDCQSPTGILIPNDVEKLSQFRSKAFHILLVEKDSTFQKLIDDKIESFIGECILITGKGYPDVNTRRFLRRLWDELQLPALALVDADPHGISILAVYRFGSQNLEDIEHLSTPQLRFIGLQPSDIEPLHIPDEAKLPLTQRDRSLIDSLVQRPSFTENQLLHEQLVLLRRLNCKVEIQGLTKIHPQFLSRTYLPAKIQSKSWI
;
A
#
# COMPACT_ATOMS: atom_id res chain seq x y z
N MET A 1 22.35 27.07 -8.73
CA MET A 1 21.56 26.84 -7.51
C MET A 1 20.10 26.92 -7.90
N THR A 2 19.39 25.81 -7.81
CA THR A 2 17.95 25.72 -8.06
C THR A 2 17.18 26.61 -7.09
N SER A 3 16.22 27.40 -7.60
CA SER A 3 15.36 28.21 -6.73
C SER A 3 14.26 27.33 -6.16
N LEU A 4 14.23 27.16 -4.84
CA LEU A 4 13.15 26.46 -4.11
C LEU A 4 11.75 26.95 -4.52
N ARG A 5 11.63 28.24 -4.89
CA ARG A 5 10.40 28.83 -5.39
C ARG A 5 9.88 28.17 -6.66
N GLU A 6 10.78 27.83 -7.60
CA GLU A 6 10.40 27.15 -8.85
C GLU A 6 9.85 25.76 -8.57
N ILE A 7 10.51 25.01 -7.68
CA ILE A 7 10.03 23.68 -7.25
C ILE A 7 8.62 23.77 -6.66
N ILE A 8 8.37 24.74 -5.78
CA ILE A 8 7.07 24.94 -5.15
C ILE A 8 5.98 25.24 -6.20
N VAL A 9 6.28 26.08 -7.20
CA VAL A 9 5.35 26.37 -8.29
C VAL A 9 5.04 25.10 -9.09
N ILE A 10 6.06 24.33 -9.46
CA ILE A 10 5.90 23.08 -10.21
C ILE A 10 5.05 22.06 -9.44
N LEU A 11 5.26 21.91 -8.14
CA LEU A 11 4.47 21.03 -7.29
C LEU A 11 3.02 21.50 -7.16
N SER A 12 2.81 22.81 -7.12
CA SER A 12 1.47 23.41 -7.10
C SER A 12 0.72 23.16 -8.43
N ASP A 13 1.41 23.29 -9.57
CA ASP A 13 0.86 22.95 -10.89
C ASP A 13 0.51 21.45 -10.98
N LEU A 14 1.38 20.58 -10.45
CA LEU A 14 1.14 19.14 -10.39
C LEU A 14 -0.12 18.84 -9.57
N LYS A 15 -0.27 19.46 -8.39
CA LYS A 15 -1.48 19.32 -7.56
C LYS A 15 -2.74 19.68 -8.35
N GLN A 16 -2.76 20.85 -8.99
CA GLN A 16 -3.93 21.29 -9.77
C GLN A 16 -4.24 20.35 -10.93
N SER A 17 -3.21 19.91 -11.65
CA SER A 17 -3.37 18.94 -12.76
C SER A 17 -3.93 17.60 -12.30
N LEU A 18 -3.48 17.10 -11.14
CA LEU A 18 -3.99 15.84 -10.57
C LEU A 18 -5.44 15.97 -10.10
N ILE A 19 -5.81 17.08 -9.47
CA ILE A 19 -7.19 17.35 -9.08
C ILE A 19 -8.09 17.41 -10.32
N ALA A 20 -7.66 18.14 -11.36
CA ALA A 20 -8.43 18.27 -12.59
C ALA A 20 -8.60 16.91 -13.31
N PHE A 21 -7.54 16.10 -13.37
CA PHE A 21 -7.56 14.81 -14.08
C PHE A 21 -8.39 13.75 -13.36
N HIS A 22 -8.28 13.66 -12.03
CA HIS A 22 -8.98 12.63 -11.25
C HIS A 22 -10.38 13.05 -10.78
N GLY A 23 -10.73 14.33 -10.93
CA GLY A 23 -12.03 14.87 -10.56
C GLY A 23 -12.24 14.97 -9.05
N ALA A 24 -13.51 15.04 -8.64
CA ALA A 24 -13.88 15.10 -7.23
C ALA A 24 -13.39 13.85 -6.48
N ASN A 25 -12.86 14.04 -5.28
CA ASN A 25 -12.37 12.95 -4.47
C ASN A 25 -13.53 12.01 -4.11
N PRO A 26 -13.51 10.73 -4.52
CA PRO A 26 -14.50 9.79 -4.03
C PRO A 26 -14.21 9.58 -2.54
N VAL A 27 -15.02 10.21 -1.68
CA VAL A 27 -15.00 9.92 -0.24
C VAL A 27 -15.45 8.49 -0.08
N TYR A 28 -14.55 7.60 0.30
CA TYR A 28 -14.92 6.22 0.55
C TYR A 28 -15.79 6.17 1.81
N PRO A 29 -17.00 5.59 1.72
CA PRO A 29 -17.88 5.55 2.87
C PRO A 29 -17.21 4.77 4.00
N PRO A 30 -17.35 5.25 5.25
CA PRO A 30 -16.82 4.51 6.39
C PRO A 30 -17.48 3.13 6.43
N PRO A 31 -16.74 2.11 6.91
CA PRO A 31 -17.26 0.75 6.96
C PRO A 31 -18.52 0.67 7.84
N ASN A 32 -19.63 0.21 7.27
CA ASN A 32 -20.89 0.02 7.99
C ASN A 32 -20.83 -1.24 8.85
N LYS A 33 -20.46 -1.09 10.13
CA LYS A 33 -20.33 -2.20 11.09
C LYS A 33 -21.64 -2.95 11.31
N SER A 34 -22.78 -2.26 11.28
CA SER A 34 -24.10 -2.90 11.48
C SER A 34 -24.43 -3.85 10.34
N GLU A 35 -24.17 -3.40 9.10
CA GLU A 35 -24.34 -4.23 7.90
C GLU A 35 -23.35 -5.40 7.89
N ALA A 36 -22.09 -5.15 8.29
CA ALA A 36 -21.09 -6.21 8.38
C ALA A 36 -21.50 -7.30 9.38
N MET A 37 -22.01 -6.90 10.55
CA MET A 37 -22.50 -7.82 11.57
C MET A 37 -23.69 -8.64 11.05
N ALA A 38 -24.69 -8.00 10.46
CA ALA A 38 -25.85 -8.70 9.89
C ALA A 38 -25.43 -9.73 8.82
N ARG A 39 -24.47 -9.38 7.97
CA ARG A 39 -23.95 -10.28 6.94
C ARG A 39 -23.18 -11.46 7.54
N VAL A 40 -22.33 -11.23 8.55
CA VAL A 40 -21.64 -12.33 9.24
C VAL A 40 -22.65 -13.28 9.88
N GLU A 41 -23.70 -12.77 10.52
CA GLU A 41 -24.77 -13.59 11.11
C GLU A 41 -25.55 -14.42 10.09
N GLU A 42 -25.85 -13.85 8.92
CA GLU A 42 -26.49 -14.56 7.81
C GLU A 42 -25.63 -15.75 7.35
N TYR A 43 -24.34 -15.55 7.14
CA TYR A 43 -23.44 -16.62 6.71
C TYR A 43 -23.23 -17.68 7.77
N ILE A 44 -23.19 -17.31 9.05
CA ILE A 44 -23.19 -18.28 10.16
C ILE A 44 -24.45 -19.17 10.07
N LYS A 45 -25.64 -18.58 9.87
CA LYS A 45 -26.90 -19.34 9.71
C LYS A 45 -26.85 -20.28 8.51
N LEU A 46 -26.34 -19.82 7.36
CA LEU A 46 -26.20 -20.66 6.16
C LEU A 46 -25.28 -21.86 6.41
N VAL A 47 -24.12 -21.64 7.07
CA VAL A 47 -23.18 -22.72 7.39
C VAL A 47 -23.81 -23.72 8.37
N VAL A 48 -24.46 -23.24 9.44
CA VAL A 48 -25.13 -24.12 10.41
C VAL A 48 -26.22 -24.95 9.73
N ALA A 49 -27.06 -24.32 8.92
CA ALA A 49 -28.14 -25.02 8.21
C ALA A 49 -27.60 -26.08 7.23
N ALA A 50 -26.52 -25.77 6.51
CA ALA A 50 -25.87 -26.73 5.62
C ALA A 50 -25.28 -27.93 6.37
N ILE A 51 -24.62 -27.68 7.51
CA ILE A 51 -24.09 -28.75 8.37
C ILE A 51 -25.22 -29.62 8.93
N SER A 52 -26.32 -29.02 9.40
CA SER A 52 -27.47 -29.75 9.94
C SER A 52 -28.16 -30.64 8.90
N ARG A 53 -28.14 -30.26 7.61
CA ARG A 53 -28.65 -31.10 6.51
C ARG A 53 -27.66 -32.16 6.03
N GLY A 54 -26.39 -32.07 6.45
CA GLY A 54 -25.33 -32.94 5.94
C GLY A 54 -24.88 -32.58 4.52
N ASP A 55 -25.04 -31.31 4.10
CA ASP A 55 -24.74 -30.87 2.75
C ASP A 55 -23.23 -31.00 2.44
N TRP A 56 -22.87 -31.90 1.52
CA TRP A 56 -21.53 -32.00 0.94
C TRP A 56 -21.62 -32.34 -0.56
N PRO A 57 -20.99 -31.57 -1.47
CA PRO A 57 -20.09 -30.44 -1.24
C PRO A 57 -20.74 -29.23 -0.59
N LEU A 58 -20.03 -28.53 0.30
CA LEU A 58 -20.54 -27.28 0.88
C LEU A 58 -20.56 -26.19 -0.20
N GLN A 59 -21.69 -25.51 -0.34
CA GLN A 59 -21.87 -24.39 -1.26
C GLN A 59 -22.42 -23.19 -0.50
N LEU A 60 -21.75 -22.05 -0.62
CA LEU A 60 -22.20 -20.78 -0.05
C LEU A 60 -22.25 -19.73 -1.16
N PRO A 61 -23.30 -18.88 -1.22
CA PRO A 61 -23.35 -17.79 -2.18
C PRO A 61 -22.24 -16.78 -1.89
N ILE A 62 -21.68 -16.15 -2.92
CA ILE A 62 -20.80 -15.00 -2.75
C ILE A 62 -21.69 -13.75 -2.70
N HIS A 63 -21.58 -12.97 -1.62
CA HIS A 63 -22.48 -11.85 -1.40
C HIS A 63 -22.38 -10.82 -2.54
N GLY A 64 -23.53 -10.41 -3.08
CA GLY A 64 -23.60 -9.48 -4.21
C GLY A 64 -23.17 -10.09 -5.55
N SER A 65 -23.15 -11.41 -5.69
CA SER A 65 -22.81 -12.12 -6.92
C SER A 65 -23.71 -13.36 -7.13
N ASP A 66 -23.97 -13.70 -8.40
CA ASP A 66 -24.64 -14.96 -8.77
C ASP A 66 -23.72 -16.19 -8.65
N LYS A 67 -22.48 -16.00 -8.19
CA LYS A 67 -21.47 -17.06 -8.06
C LYS A 67 -21.56 -17.74 -6.69
N MET A 68 -21.28 -19.04 -6.69
CA MET A 68 -21.20 -19.86 -5.47
C MET A 68 -19.74 -20.20 -5.15
N MET A 69 -19.35 -20.07 -3.88
CA MET A 69 -18.12 -20.66 -3.37
C MET A 69 -18.38 -22.12 -2.98
N THR A 70 -17.67 -23.05 -3.61
CA THR A 70 -17.91 -24.49 -3.45
C THR A 70 -16.67 -25.22 -2.93
N TRP A 71 -16.86 -26.06 -1.91
CA TRP A 71 -15.84 -26.97 -1.40
C TRP A 71 -16.25 -28.42 -1.68
N LYS A 72 -15.50 -29.10 -2.57
CA LYS A 72 -15.84 -30.45 -3.07
C LYS A 72 -14.94 -31.55 -2.50
N ALA A 73 -13.66 -31.27 -2.34
CA ALA A 73 -12.68 -32.29 -1.99
C ALA A 73 -12.63 -32.52 -0.47
N ALA A 74 -12.50 -33.77 -0.02
CA ALA A 74 -12.50 -34.09 1.42
C ALA A 74 -11.41 -33.32 2.21
N ASN A 75 -10.26 -33.04 1.57
CA ASN A 75 -9.17 -32.22 2.14
C ASN A 75 -9.56 -30.74 2.34
N GLN A 76 -10.67 -30.27 1.77
CA GLN A 76 -11.22 -28.93 1.94
C GLN A 76 -12.16 -28.80 3.15
N ARG A 77 -12.57 -29.92 3.78
CA ARG A 77 -13.40 -29.87 5.00
C ARG A 77 -12.76 -29.03 6.10
N ARG A 78 -11.45 -29.18 6.30
CA ARG A 78 -10.68 -28.34 7.24
C ARG A 78 -10.80 -26.85 6.91
N LYS A 79 -10.74 -26.47 5.63
CA LYS A 79 -10.87 -25.06 5.20
C LYS A 79 -12.24 -24.49 5.55
N CYS A 80 -13.31 -25.29 5.42
CA CYS A 80 -14.66 -24.89 5.79
C CYS A 80 -14.78 -24.65 7.30
N LEU A 81 -14.23 -25.55 8.11
CA LEU A 81 -14.22 -25.40 9.57
C LEU A 81 -13.45 -24.17 10.01
N LEU A 82 -12.28 -23.91 9.40
CA LEU A 82 -11.49 -22.70 9.68
C LEU A 82 -12.22 -21.42 9.27
N LEU A 83 -12.93 -21.43 8.14
CA LEU A 83 -13.77 -20.31 7.72
C LEU A 83 -14.90 -20.05 8.72
N PHE A 84 -15.56 -21.11 9.20
CA PHE A 84 -16.61 -20.99 10.21
C PHE A 84 -16.07 -20.46 11.56
N HIS A 85 -14.92 -20.98 12.01
CA HIS A 85 -14.21 -20.47 13.19
C HIS A 85 -13.91 -18.97 13.04
N LEU A 86 -13.45 -18.55 11.86
CA LEU A 86 -13.13 -17.15 11.59
C LEU A 86 -14.38 -16.26 11.53
N LEU A 87 -15.50 -16.74 10.96
CA LEU A 87 -16.78 -16.03 10.98
C LEU A 87 -17.27 -15.83 12.41
N ALA A 88 -17.18 -16.86 13.26
CA ALA A 88 -17.54 -16.77 14.67
C ALA A 88 -16.62 -15.79 15.42
N LYS A 89 -15.31 -15.82 15.17
CA LYS A 89 -14.37 -14.85 15.74
C LYS A 89 -14.72 -13.42 15.32
N SER A 90 -15.00 -13.19 14.04
CA SER A 90 -15.41 -11.87 13.54
C SER A 90 -16.72 -11.40 14.16
N HIS A 91 -17.71 -12.29 14.30
CA HIS A 91 -18.97 -11.99 14.99
C HIS A 91 -18.74 -11.55 16.43
N ALA A 92 -17.92 -12.30 17.18
CA ALA A 92 -17.57 -11.96 18.56
C ALA A 92 -16.91 -10.57 18.64
N LEU A 93 -15.92 -10.29 17.79
CA LEU A 93 -15.24 -8.99 17.72
C LEU A 93 -16.20 -7.83 17.39
N LEU A 94 -17.16 -8.05 16.47
CA LEU A 94 -18.17 -7.06 16.11
C LEU A 94 -19.14 -6.80 17.26
N ARG A 95 -19.61 -7.86 17.92
CA ARG A 95 -20.51 -7.81 19.08
C ARG A 95 -19.91 -7.05 20.27
N THR A 96 -18.62 -7.26 20.55
CA THR A 96 -17.92 -6.60 21.66
C THR A 96 -17.29 -5.27 21.26
N ASN A 97 -17.38 -4.89 19.98
CA ASN A 97 -16.70 -3.73 19.40
C ASN A 97 -15.19 -3.69 19.71
N THR A 98 -14.55 -4.86 19.76
CA THR A 98 -13.10 -5.02 19.92
C THR A 98 -12.45 -5.40 18.60
N THR A 99 -11.14 -5.20 18.49
CA THR A 99 -10.36 -5.53 17.28
C THR A 99 -9.26 -6.53 17.59
N SER A 100 -8.91 -7.36 16.61
CA SER A 100 -7.83 -8.33 16.73
C SER A 100 -6.97 -8.32 15.48
N THR A 101 -5.65 -8.45 15.59
CA THR A 101 -4.79 -8.63 14.41
C THR A 101 -4.80 -10.08 13.94
N LYS A 102 -4.37 -10.33 12.70
CA LYS A 102 -4.16 -11.70 12.21
C LYS A 102 -3.17 -12.50 13.07
N ARG A 103 -2.19 -11.84 13.70
CA ARG A 103 -1.25 -12.54 14.58
C ARG A 103 -1.92 -12.93 15.88
N ASP A 104 -2.73 -12.05 16.46
CA ASP A 104 -3.47 -12.37 17.70
C ASP A 104 -4.42 -13.55 17.47
N ILE A 105 -5.20 -13.54 16.38
CA ILE A 105 -6.08 -14.66 16.00
C ILE A 105 -5.30 -15.96 15.80
N TYR A 106 -4.08 -15.88 15.24
CA TYR A 106 -3.23 -17.04 15.08
C TYR A 106 -2.74 -17.59 16.42
N TYR A 107 -2.32 -16.71 17.33
CA TYR A 107 -1.77 -17.09 18.64
C TYR A 107 -2.82 -17.57 19.64
N GLU A 108 -4.06 -17.09 19.52
CA GLU A 108 -5.18 -17.62 20.31
C GLU A 108 -5.37 -19.12 20.07
N ASP A 109 -5.20 -19.59 18.83
CA ASP A 109 -5.52 -20.98 18.43
C ASP A 109 -4.45 -21.59 17.49
N VAL A 110 -3.17 -21.57 17.90
CA VAL A 110 -2.04 -22.05 17.05
C VAL A 110 -2.26 -23.48 16.55
N SER A 111 -2.81 -24.37 17.38
CA SER A 111 -3.07 -25.77 17.06
C SER A 111 -4.11 -25.95 15.94
N ILE A 112 -5.12 -25.06 15.89
CA ILE A 112 -6.19 -25.09 14.89
C ILE A 112 -5.66 -24.62 13.53
N TRP A 113 -4.95 -23.49 13.52
CA TRP A 113 -4.42 -22.87 12.31
C TRP A 113 -3.25 -23.65 11.72
N GLY A 114 -2.35 -24.15 12.56
CA GLY A 114 -1.11 -24.82 12.17
C GLY A 114 -0.03 -23.88 11.63
N ASN A 115 -0.37 -22.97 10.70
CA ASN A 115 0.54 -21.94 10.21
C ASN A 115 -0.18 -20.64 9.77
N GLN A 116 0.57 -19.53 9.78
CA GLN A 116 0.05 -18.21 9.42
C GLN A 116 -0.51 -18.11 7.99
N PRO A 117 0.11 -18.72 6.94
CA PRO A 117 -0.45 -18.71 5.58
C PRO A 117 -1.86 -19.29 5.48
N VAL A 118 -2.19 -20.31 6.28
CA VAL A 118 -3.55 -20.87 6.31
C VAL A 118 -4.56 -19.84 6.82
N LEU A 119 -4.27 -19.15 7.91
CA LEU A 119 -5.13 -18.06 8.42
C LEU A 119 -5.27 -16.94 7.38
N ASP A 120 -4.16 -16.52 6.77
CA ASP A 120 -4.15 -15.45 5.77
C ASP A 120 -5.04 -15.77 4.55
N SER A 121 -4.97 -17.02 4.08
CA SER A 121 -5.82 -17.50 3.00
C SER A 121 -7.30 -17.57 3.40
N THR A 122 -7.58 -17.92 4.66
CA THR A 122 -8.94 -18.03 5.21
C THR A 122 -9.58 -16.65 5.37
N VAL A 123 -8.83 -15.65 5.86
CA VAL A 123 -9.26 -14.25 5.91
C VAL A 123 -9.59 -13.72 4.50
N THR A 124 -8.75 -14.06 3.51
CA THR A 124 -8.99 -13.68 2.11
C THR A 124 -10.25 -14.36 1.55
N GLN A 125 -10.49 -15.63 1.87
CA GLN A 125 -11.72 -16.32 1.48
C GLN A 125 -12.96 -15.70 2.13
N MET A 126 -12.90 -15.40 3.43
CA MET A 126 -14.01 -14.79 4.16
C MET A 126 -14.37 -13.41 3.61
N THR A 127 -13.38 -12.54 3.40
CA THR A 127 -13.61 -11.19 2.84
C THR A 127 -14.21 -11.24 1.44
N ARG A 128 -13.78 -12.18 0.60
CA ARG A 128 -14.39 -12.44 -0.72
C ARG A 128 -15.81 -12.98 -0.63
N LEU A 129 -16.04 -13.95 0.25
CA LEU A 129 -17.34 -14.59 0.44
C LEU A 129 -18.39 -13.57 0.89
N LEU A 130 -18.02 -12.75 1.88
CA LEU A 130 -18.89 -11.71 2.43
C LEU A 130 -18.94 -10.45 1.55
N ASN A 131 -18.01 -10.29 0.61
CA ASN A 131 -17.76 -9.03 -0.09
C ASN A 131 -17.63 -7.85 0.89
N ILE A 132 -16.84 -8.05 1.94
CA ILE A 132 -16.60 -7.07 3.03
C ILE A 132 -15.09 -6.88 3.20
N PRO A 133 -14.60 -5.63 3.28
CA PRO A 133 -13.20 -5.37 3.57
C PRO A 133 -12.80 -5.90 4.95
N ARG A 134 -11.56 -6.38 5.10
CA ARG A 134 -11.11 -7.01 6.36
C ARG A 134 -11.33 -6.13 7.59
N ARG A 135 -11.18 -4.81 7.43
CA ARG A 135 -11.38 -3.83 8.50
C ARG A 135 -12.80 -3.81 9.08
N CYS A 136 -13.84 -4.09 8.27
CA CYS A 136 -15.22 -4.10 8.76
C CYS A 136 -15.56 -5.38 9.53
N LEU A 137 -14.64 -6.35 9.53
CA LEU A 137 -14.76 -7.61 10.27
C LEU A 137 -14.03 -7.53 11.63
N ASN A 138 -13.58 -6.32 12.01
CA ASN A 138 -12.73 -6.03 13.17
C ASN A 138 -11.41 -6.80 13.20
N ILE A 139 -10.93 -7.27 12.04
CA ILE A 139 -9.63 -7.90 11.87
C ILE A 139 -8.62 -6.85 11.37
N GLY A 140 -7.82 -6.32 12.30
CA GLY A 140 -6.89 -5.22 12.08
C GLY A 140 -5.66 -5.60 11.24
N ALA A 141 -5.07 -4.60 10.58
CA ALA A 141 -3.71 -4.69 10.08
C ALA A 141 -2.74 -4.18 11.15
N THR A 142 -1.55 -4.76 11.20
CA THR A 142 -0.43 -4.17 11.94
C THR A 142 0.32 -3.23 11.01
N SER A 143 0.47 -1.98 11.43
CA SER A 143 1.29 -0.99 10.75
C SER A 143 2.77 -1.31 10.95
N LYS A 144 3.56 -1.10 9.90
CA LYS A 144 5.03 -1.07 9.99
C LYS A 144 5.63 0.19 9.35
N GLY A 145 4.84 0.93 8.59
CA GLY A 145 5.29 2.13 7.92
C GLY A 145 5.51 3.31 8.86
N LEU A 146 6.37 4.22 8.44
CA LEU A 146 6.70 5.44 9.15
C LEU A 146 6.24 6.67 8.35
N VAL A 147 5.92 7.74 9.07
CA VAL A 147 5.65 9.08 8.52
C VAL A 147 6.55 10.10 9.21
N ALA A 148 7.07 11.06 8.45
CA ALA A 148 7.82 12.21 8.97
C ALA A 148 7.49 13.49 8.19
N GLY A 149 7.88 14.64 8.73
CA GLY A 149 7.80 15.93 8.04
C GLY A 149 6.56 16.74 8.42
N SER A 150 6.14 17.61 7.50
CA SER A 150 5.16 18.68 7.75
C SER A 150 3.73 18.14 7.83
N LEU A 151 3.37 17.47 8.92
CA LEU A 151 2.04 16.91 9.14
C LEU A 151 1.70 16.82 10.63
N ASN A 152 0.46 17.17 10.97
CA ASN A 152 -0.15 16.83 12.25
C ASN A 152 -1.57 16.31 12.05
N PHE A 153 -2.02 15.48 13.00
CA PHE A 153 -3.38 14.97 13.07
C PHE A 153 -3.71 14.56 14.51
N LEU A 154 -5.00 14.37 14.81
CA LEU A 154 -5.44 13.73 16.05
C LEU A 154 -5.58 12.23 15.82
N ASP A 155 -5.07 11.42 16.76
CA ASP A 155 -5.33 9.99 16.77
C ASP A 155 -6.76 9.65 17.25
N GLY A 156 -7.07 8.35 17.34
CA GLY A 156 -8.39 7.89 17.73
C GLY A 156 -8.79 8.21 19.18
N ASP A 157 -7.83 8.58 20.02
CA ASP A 157 -8.05 9.00 21.41
C ASP A 157 -8.05 10.55 21.53
N GLY A 158 -7.97 11.26 20.41
CA GLY A 158 -7.94 12.71 20.35
C GLY A 158 -6.57 13.32 20.71
N LYS A 159 -5.51 12.50 20.80
CA LYS A 159 -4.16 12.99 21.07
C LYS A 159 -3.54 13.56 19.79
N LEU A 160 -2.94 14.73 19.90
CA LEU A 160 -2.19 15.34 18.81
C LEU A 160 -0.92 14.54 18.52
N VAL A 161 -0.77 14.13 17.27
CA VAL A 161 0.42 13.51 16.72
C VAL A 161 1.09 14.54 15.79
N ASP A 162 2.30 14.94 16.13
CA ASP A 162 3.14 15.82 15.31
C ASP A 162 4.21 14.97 14.61
N CYS A 163 4.18 14.92 13.27
CA CYS A 163 5.08 14.09 12.47
C CYS A 163 6.46 14.73 12.22
N GLN A 164 6.77 15.91 12.78
CA GLN A 164 8.11 16.48 12.74
C GLN A 164 9.08 15.75 13.69
N SER A 165 9.34 14.46 13.42
CA SER A 165 10.20 13.58 14.20
C SER A 165 11.49 13.24 13.45
N PRO A 166 12.66 13.24 14.13
CA PRO A 166 13.95 12.93 13.51
C PRO A 166 14.07 11.47 13.04
N THR A 167 13.25 10.56 13.57
CA THR A 167 13.27 9.13 13.20
C THR A 167 12.01 8.69 12.48
N GLY A 168 11.09 9.63 12.23
CA GLY A 168 9.72 9.36 11.85
C GLY A 168 8.86 8.82 13.00
N ILE A 169 7.57 8.68 12.73
CA ILE A 169 6.56 8.16 13.65
C ILE A 169 5.90 6.96 12.99
N LEU A 170 5.65 5.90 13.78
CA LEU A 170 4.88 4.75 13.32
C LEU A 170 3.47 5.19 12.93
N ILE A 171 3.06 4.85 11.70
CA ILE A 171 1.70 5.10 11.25
C ILE A 171 0.74 4.33 12.18
N PRO A 172 -0.25 4.99 12.81
CA PRO A 172 -1.16 4.31 13.75
C PRO A 172 -1.89 3.11 13.12
N ASN A 173 -2.22 2.10 13.92
CA ASN A 173 -2.98 0.94 13.42
C ASN A 173 -4.41 1.32 13.01
N ASP A 174 -5.01 2.26 13.74
CA ASP A 174 -6.37 2.73 13.53
C ASP A 174 -6.42 3.96 12.62
N VAL A 175 -5.87 3.82 11.41
CA VAL A 175 -5.79 4.92 10.43
C VAL A 175 -7.15 5.56 10.14
N GLU A 176 -8.26 4.82 10.27
CA GLU A 176 -9.63 5.34 10.06
C GLU A 176 -10.06 6.33 11.16
N LYS A 177 -9.56 6.17 12.39
CA LYS A 177 -9.94 7.03 13.52
C LYS A 177 -9.17 8.36 13.52
N LEU A 178 -8.15 8.49 12.68
CA LEU A 178 -7.39 9.73 12.59
C LEU A 178 -8.28 10.86 12.09
N SER A 179 -8.07 12.06 12.61
CA SER A 179 -8.88 13.22 12.25
C SER A 179 -8.07 14.51 12.28
N GLN A 180 -8.63 15.60 11.75
CA GLN A 180 -8.02 16.92 11.74
C GLN A 180 -6.60 16.95 11.14
N PHE A 181 -6.42 16.36 9.95
CA PHE A 181 -5.16 16.46 9.22
C PHE A 181 -4.84 17.93 8.92
N ARG A 182 -3.65 18.40 9.31
CA ARG A 182 -3.14 19.73 8.94
C ARG A 182 -1.69 19.63 8.50
N SER A 183 -1.35 20.37 7.46
CA SER A 183 -0.03 20.31 6.84
C SER A 183 0.30 21.63 6.15
N LYS A 184 1.59 21.96 6.10
CA LYS A 184 2.14 23.03 5.24
C LYS A 184 2.89 22.45 4.03
N ALA A 185 2.86 21.13 3.87
CA ALA A 185 3.57 20.44 2.80
C ALA A 185 3.00 20.81 1.43
N PHE A 186 3.89 20.81 0.43
CA PHE A 186 3.52 20.94 -0.98
C PHE A 186 3.32 19.59 -1.64
N HIS A 187 3.91 18.52 -1.09
CA HIS A 187 3.89 17.18 -1.65
C HIS A 187 4.21 16.11 -0.59
N ILE A 188 3.98 14.86 -0.99
CA ILE A 188 4.37 13.67 -0.24
C ILE A 188 5.49 12.98 -1.02
N LEU A 189 6.59 12.62 -0.35
CA LEU A 189 7.63 11.78 -0.91
C LEU A 189 7.58 10.40 -0.23
N LEU A 190 7.11 9.42 -1.00
CA LEU A 190 6.98 8.03 -0.60
C LEU A 190 8.27 7.28 -0.91
N VAL A 191 8.96 6.77 0.11
CA VAL A 191 10.29 6.17 0.02
C VAL A 191 10.20 4.67 0.31
N GLU A 192 10.73 3.84 -0.58
CA GLU A 192 10.69 2.39 -0.41
C GLU A 192 11.42 1.92 0.87
N LYS A 193 12.69 2.30 1.02
CA LYS A 193 13.59 1.78 2.06
C LYS A 193 13.67 2.71 3.27
N ASP A 194 13.69 2.11 4.47
CA ASP A 194 13.85 2.83 5.74
C ASP A 194 15.18 3.59 5.80
N SER A 195 16.28 2.99 5.35
CA SER A 195 17.59 3.65 5.35
C SER A 195 17.62 4.91 4.47
N THR A 196 16.97 4.87 3.31
CA THR A 196 16.83 6.05 2.44
C THR A 196 15.92 7.10 3.07
N PHE A 197 14.83 6.66 3.71
CA PHE A 197 13.92 7.54 4.45
C PHE A 197 14.63 8.30 5.57
N GLN A 198 15.38 7.59 6.43
CA GLN A 198 16.16 8.22 7.50
C GLN A 198 17.21 9.19 6.95
N LYS A 199 17.95 8.78 5.91
CA LYS A 199 18.94 9.64 5.24
C LYS A 199 18.34 10.94 4.71
N LEU A 200 17.12 10.91 4.15
CA LEU A 200 16.45 12.11 3.65
C LEU A 200 16.01 13.05 4.79
N ILE A 201 15.65 12.51 5.95
CA ILE A 201 15.40 13.31 7.16
C ILE A 201 16.70 13.97 7.63
N ASP A 202 17.78 13.19 7.75
CA ASP A 202 19.10 13.69 8.18
C ASP A 202 19.63 14.80 7.25
N ASP A 203 19.40 14.64 5.94
CA ASP A 203 19.77 15.63 4.92
C ASP A 203 18.86 16.88 4.92
N LYS A 204 17.77 16.91 5.71
CA LYS A 204 16.76 17.99 5.72
C LYS A 204 16.20 18.27 4.34
N ILE A 205 15.66 17.23 3.71
CA ILE A 205 15.22 17.24 2.32
C ILE A 205 14.28 18.41 1.97
N GLU A 206 13.49 18.90 2.92
CA GLU A 206 12.61 20.06 2.77
C GLU A 206 13.35 21.34 2.34
N SER A 207 14.64 21.45 2.69
CA SER A 207 15.51 22.56 2.27
C SER A 207 15.79 22.56 0.76
N PHE A 208 15.62 21.41 0.09
CA PHE A 208 15.93 21.23 -1.33
C PHE A 208 14.68 21.08 -2.20
N ILE A 209 13.59 20.50 -1.68
CA ILE A 209 12.36 20.24 -2.44
C ILE A 209 11.09 20.89 -1.85
N GLY A 210 11.25 21.70 -0.81
CA GLY A 210 10.15 22.38 -0.11
C GLY A 210 9.54 21.52 0.98
N GLU A 211 8.74 22.15 1.85
CA GLU A 211 7.97 21.47 2.90
C GLU A 211 7.26 20.23 2.34
N CYS A 212 7.49 19.08 2.97
CA CYS A 212 7.00 17.79 2.47
C CYS A 212 6.62 16.85 3.61
N ILE A 213 5.88 15.80 3.25
CA ILE A 213 5.62 14.64 4.12
C ILE A 213 6.41 13.46 3.56
N LEU A 214 7.23 12.84 4.38
CA LEU A 214 7.92 11.60 4.04
C LEU A 214 7.10 10.42 4.54
N ILE A 215 7.00 9.37 3.72
CA ILE A 215 6.34 8.11 4.11
C ILE A 215 7.23 6.95 3.68
N THR A 216 7.37 5.92 4.50
CA THR A 216 7.97 4.65 4.07
C THR A 216 7.15 3.46 4.51
N GLY A 217 7.01 2.46 3.64
CA GLY A 217 6.43 1.15 3.95
C GLY A 217 7.46 0.10 4.36
N LYS A 218 8.76 0.45 4.37
CA LYS A 218 9.89 -0.47 4.55
C LYS A 218 9.79 -1.65 3.55
N GLY A 219 9.84 -1.33 2.26
CA GLY A 219 9.57 -2.23 1.14
C GLY A 219 8.08 -2.28 0.78
N TYR A 220 7.57 -3.48 0.48
CA TYR A 220 6.14 -3.69 0.17
C TYR A 220 5.24 -3.17 1.30
N PRO A 221 4.22 -2.36 0.98
CA PRO A 221 3.48 -1.65 2.01
C PRO A 221 2.43 -2.52 2.71
N ASP A 222 2.23 -2.25 3.99
CA ASP A 222 1.08 -2.77 4.71
C ASP A 222 -0.21 -1.99 4.38
N VAL A 223 -1.35 -2.55 4.78
CA VAL A 223 -2.68 -1.98 4.51
C VAL A 223 -2.86 -0.59 5.13
N ASN A 224 -2.31 -0.35 6.31
CA ASN A 224 -2.47 0.92 7.02
C ASN A 224 -1.60 2.00 6.38
N THR A 225 -0.39 1.67 5.96
CA THR A 225 0.48 2.61 5.22
C THR A 225 -0.17 3.05 3.90
N ARG A 226 -0.75 2.11 3.14
CA ARG A 226 -1.50 2.44 1.90
C ARG A 226 -2.70 3.33 2.17
N ARG A 227 -3.49 2.96 3.18
CA ARG A 227 -4.67 3.75 3.60
C ARG A 227 -4.26 5.15 4.04
N PHE A 228 -3.19 5.28 4.79
CA PHE A 228 -2.70 6.56 5.28
C PHE A 228 -2.28 7.46 4.12
N LEU A 229 -1.53 6.94 3.15
CA LEU A 229 -1.22 7.67 1.91
C LEU A 229 -2.49 8.11 1.19
N ARG A 230 -3.47 7.21 1.05
CA ARG A 230 -4.73 7.53 0.38
C ARG A 230 -5.51 8.62 1.13
N ARG A 231 -5.58 8.56 2.45
CA ARG A 231 -6.22 9.59 3.29
C ARG A 231 -5.57 10.96 3.13
N LEU A 232 -4.25 11.04 2.99
CA LEU A 232 -3.60 12.34 2.75
C LEU A 232 -3.99 12.95 1.41
N TRP A 233 -4.24 12.13 0.39
CA TRP A 233 -4.85 12.62 -0.84
C TRP A 233 -6.31 13.02 -0.62
N ASP A 234 -7.09 12.19 0.08
CA ASP A 234 -8.51 12.41 0.34
C ASP A 234 -8.78 13.73 1.09
N GLU A 235 -7.97 14.01 2.11
CA GLU A 235 -8.15 15.12 3.06
C GLU A 235 -7.37 16.39 2.66
N LEU A 236 -6.19 16.27 2.04
CA LEU A 236 -5.28 17.41 1.78
C LEU A 236 -4.96 17.62 0.30
N GLN A 237 -5.30 16.66 -0.57
CA GLN A 237 -4.97 16.65 -2.00
C GLN A 237 -3.49 16.95 -2.26
N LEU A 238 -2.59 16.36 -1.46
CA LEU A 238 -1.16 16.53 -1.62
C LEU A 238 -0.64 15.58 -2.70
N PRO A 239 0.05 16.07 -3.75
CA PRO A 239 0.64 15.22 -4.77
C PRO A 239 1.67 14.29 -4.15
N ALA A 240 1.59 13.00 -4.46
CA ALA A 240 2.52 11.99 -3.96
C ALA A 240 3.50 11.55 -5.05
N LEU A 241 4.79 11.49 -4.68
CA LEU A 241 5.90 11.09 -5.53
C LEU A 241 6.58 9.86 -4.91
N ALA A 242 6.70 8.77 -5.67
CA ALA A 242 7.31 7.52 -5.23
C ALA A 242 8.78 7.43 -5.63
N LEU A 243 9.62 7.26 -4.62
CA LEU A 243 11.05 6.98 -4.69
C LEU A 243 11.29 5.50 -4.34
N VAL A 244 11.48 4.66 -5.36
CA VAL A 244 11.71 3.21 -5.29
C VAL A 244 13.02 2.82 -5.99
N ASP A 245 13.51 1.61 -5.78
CA ASP A 245 14.70 1.13 -6.48
C ASP A 245 14.45 0.93 -7.99
N ALA A 246 15.51 1.07 -8.80
CA ALA A 246 15.44 0.78 -10.24
C ALA A 246 15.56 -0.72 -10.48
N ASP A 247 14.55 -1.46 -10.03
CA ASP A 247 14.43 -2.90 -10.17
C ASP A 247 12.95 -3.34 -10.32
N PRO A 248 12.66 -4.62 -10.62
CA PRO A 248 11.29 -5.06 -10.81
C PRO A 248 10.45 -5.04 -9.52
N HIS A 249 11.10 -5.15 -8.36
CA HIS A 249 10.43 -5.10 -7.06
C HIS A 249 10.02 -3.68 -6.70
N GLY A 250 10.86 -2.67 -6.92
CA GLY A 250 10.54 -1.26 -6.75
C GLY A 250 9.33 -0.85 -7.60
N ILE A 251 9.33 -1.22 -8.88
CA ILE A 251 8.18 -1.00 -9.78
C ILE A 251 6.93 -1.76 -9.30
N SER A 252 7.09 -2.98 -8.77
CA SER A 252 5.99 -3.74 -8.17
C SER A 252 5.43 -3.06 -6.91
N ILE A 253 6.27 -2.48 -6.06
CA ILE A 253 5.88 -1.73 -4.86
C ILE A 253 5.10 -0.48 -5.24
N LEU A 254 5.60 0.29 -6.21
CA LEU A 254 4.87 1.43 -6.80
C LEU A 254 3.47 1.00 -7.27
N ALA A 255 3.39 -0.11 -8.02
CA ALA A 255 2.11 -0.61 -8.52
C ALA A 255 1.13 -0.94 -7.39
N VAL A 256 1.60 -1.50 -6.27
CA VAL A 256 0.76 -1.78 -5.09
C VAL A 256 0.25 -0.52 -4.39
N TYR A 257 0.95 0.60 -4.47
CA TYR A 257 0.38 1.86 -3.99
C TYR A 257 -0.58 2.49 -5.00
N ARG A 258 -0.24 2.49 -6.28
CA ARG A 258 -0.97 3.24 -7.32
C ARG A 258 -2.20 2.52 -7.84
N PHE A 259 -2.07 1.24 -8.14
CA PHE A 259 -3.08 0.36 -8.75
C PHE A 259 -3.39 -0.86 -7.89
N GLY A 260 -2.85 -0.88 -6.67
CA GLY A 260 -3.02 -1.89 -5.65
C GLY A 260 -2.74 -3.33 -6.01
N SER A 261 -3.49 -4.20 -5.34
CA SER A 261 -3.15 -5.62 -5.23
C SER A 261 -4.33 -6.43 -5.74
N GLN A 262 -4.04 -7.36 -6.66
CA GLN A 262 -5.01 -8.20 -7.39
C GLN A 262 -6.08 -8.90 -6.53
N ASN A 263 -5.91 -8.99 -5.21
CA ASN A 263 -6.76 -9.77 -4.33
C ASN A 263 -7.73 -8.98 -3.45
N LEU A 264 -7.54 -7.67 -3.27
CA LEU A 264 -8.16 -6.92 -2.15
C LEU A 264 -8.74 -5.55 -2.56
N GLU A 265 -8.49 -5.09 -3.77
CA GLU A 265 -8.56 -3.67 -4.06
C GLU A 265 -9.96 -3.15 -4.42
N ASP A 266 -10.73 -3.99 -5.09
CA ASP A 266 -12.15 -3.74 -5.37
C ASP A 266 -12.96 -3.55 -4.07
N ILE A 267 -12.42 -4.01 -2.95
CA ILE A 267 -13.08 -4.04 -1.64
C ILE A 267 -12.46 -2.99 -0.69
N GLU A 268 -11.13 -2.91 -0.60
CA GLU A 268 -10.48 -2.07 0.41
C GLU A 268 -10.19 -0.62 -0.04
N HIS A 269 -10.28 -0.31 -1.34
CA HIS A 269 -10.03 1.02 -1.92
C HIS A 269 -8.72 1.68 -1.46
N LEU A 270 -7.63 0.90 -1.48
CA LEU A 270 -6.33 1.32 -0.94
C LEU A 270 -5.39 1.92 -2.00
N SER A 271 -5.81 2.02 -3.26
CA SER A 271 -5.00 2.64 -4.31
C SER A 271 -4.96 4.15 -4.16
N THR A 272 -3.83 4.73 -4.53
CA THR A 272 -3.66 6.17 -4.75
C THR A 272 -3.26 6.38 -6.22
N PRO A 273 -4.22 6.45 -7.16
CA PRO A 273 -3.93 6.59 -8.60
C PRO A 273 -3.13 7.85 -8.97
N GLN A 274 -3.17 8.85 -8.09
CA GLN A 274 -2.48 10.14 -8.20
C GLN A 274 -0.97 10.04 -7.93
N LEU A 275 -0.50 8.93 -7.36
CA LEU A 275 0.91 8.69 -7.12
C LEU A 275 1.69 8.73 -8.44
N ARG A 276 2.80 9.45 -8.47
CA ARG A 276 3.73 9.50 -9.60
C ARG A 276 5.07 8.90 -9.26
N PHE A 277 5.69 8.20 -10.20
CA PHE A 277 7.00 7.59 -10.03
C PHE A 277 8.10 8.61 -10.35
N ILE A 278 8.75 9.14 -9.32
CA ILE A 278 9.82 10.13 -9.51
C ILE A 278 11.18 9.48 -9.76
N GLY A 279 11.46 8.33 -9.15
CA GLY A 279 12.81 7.77 -9.20
C GLY A 279 13.00 6.55 -8.30
N LEU A 280 14.12 5.84 -8.34
CA LEU A 280 15.10 5.82 -9.41
C LEU A 280 14.47 5.09 -10.61
N GLN A 281 14.28 5.78 -11.74
CA GLN A 281 13.68 5.16 -12.91
C GLN A 281 14.76 4.36 -13.65
N PRO A 282 14.44 3.20 -14.25
CA PRO A 282 15.36 2.52 -15.17
C PRO A 282 15.94 3.44 -16.26
N SER A 283 15.16 4.41 -16.75
CA SER A 283 15.63 5.43 -17.70
C SER A 283 16.65 6.41 -17.16
N ASP A 284 16.84 6.49 -15.84
CA ASP A 284 17.84 7.34 -15.22
C ASP A 284 19.22 6.66 -15.15
N ILE A 285 19.31 5.34 -15.33
CA ILE A 285 20.56 4.58 -15.11
C ILE A 285 21.69 5.03 -16.04
N GLU A 286 21.41 5.10 -17.35
CA GLU A 286 22.42 5.50 -18.34
C GLU A 286 22.77 7.00 -18.24
N PRO A 287 21.80 7.94 -18.20
CA PRO A 287 22.10 9.37 -18.16
C PRO A 287 22.81 9.84 -16.88
N LEU A 288 22.60 9.15 -15.75
CA LEU A 288 23.29 9.48 -14.51
C LEU A 288 24.73 8.96 -14.45
N HIS A 289 25.18 8.22 -15.47
CA HIS A 289 26.50 7.58 -15.49
C HIS A 289 26.80 6.82 -14.20
N ILE A 290 25.82 6.05 -13.71
CA ILE A 290 25.95 5.31 -12.45
C ILE A 290 27.17 4.37 -12.53
N PRO A 291 28.08 4.38 -11.53
CA PRO A 291 29.25 3.50 -11.53
C PRO A 291 28.85 2.03 -11.60
N ASP A 292 29.63 1.21 -12.31
CA ASP A 292 29.31 -0.22 -12.51
C ASP A 292 29.29 -1.01 -11.19
N GLU A 293 30.04 -0.56 -10.17
CA GLU A 293 29.98 -1.13 -8.80
C GLU A 293 28.60 -1.03 -8.15
N ALA A 294 27.77 -0.07 -8.57
CA ALA A 294 26.41 0.10 -8.08
C ALA A 294 25.37 -0.64 -8.93
N LYS A 295 25.76 -1.21 -10.07
CA LYS A 295 24.88 -1.96 -10.96
C LYS A 295 24.95 -3.44 -10.63
N LEU A 296 23.80 -4.03 -10.35
CA LEU A 296 23.67 -5.46 -10.11
C LEU A 296 23.04 -6.13 -11.33
N PRO A 297 23.50 -7.30 -11.76
CA PRO A 297 22.86 -8.02 -12.86
C PRO A 297 21.45 -8.49 -12.46
N LEU A 298 20.54 -8.54 -13.44
CA LEU A 298 19.22 -9.13 -13.20
C LEU A 298 19.32 -10.65 -12.99
N THR A 299 18.72 -11.11 -11.89
CA THR A 299 18.57 -12.54 -11.60
C THR A 299 17.44 -13.16 -12.43
N GLN A 300 17.38 -14.50 -12.47
CA GLN A 300 16.26 -15.18 -13.15
C GLN A 300 14.90 -14.83 -12.51
N ARG A 301 14.86 -14.64 -11.18
CA ARG A 301 13.64 -14.23 -10.46
C ARG A 301 13.20 -12.83 -10.88
N ASP A 302 14.15 -11.92 -11.05
CA ASP A 302 13.89 -10.56 -11.54
C ASP A 302 13.25 -10.61 -12.93
N ARG A 303 13.80 -11.41 -13.86
CA ARG A 303 13.24 -11.57 -15.21
C ARG A 303 11.83 -12.14 -15.19
N SER A 304 11.59 -13.18 -14.39
CA SER A 304 10.26 -13.77 -14.24
C SER A 304 9.25 -12.77 -13.66
N LEU A 305 9.68 -11.90 -12.74
CA LEU A 305 8.83 -10.83 -12.22
C LEU A 305 8.53 -9.78 -13.30
N ILE A 306 9.52 -9.37 -14.10
CA ILE A 306 9.30 -8.48 -15.25
C ILE A 306 8.25 -9.07 -16.19
N ASP A 307 8.42 -10.34 -16.58
CA ASP A 307 7.50 -11.05 -17.47
C ASP A 307 6.07 -11.09 -16.90
N SER A 308 5.94 -11.28 -15.57
CA SER A 308 4.63 -11.24 -14.91
C SER A 308 4.03 -9.83 -14.85
N LEU A 309 4.83 -8.79 -14.63
CA LEU A 309 4.35 -7.41 -14.48
C LEU A 309 3.89 -6.83 -15.82
N VAL A 310 4.66 -7.06 -16.88
CA VAL A 310 4.37 -6.56 -18.25
C VAL A 310 2.99 -7.00 -18.74
N GLN A 311 2.53 -8.19 -18.34
CA GLN A 311 1.23 -8.74 -18.77
C GLN A 311 0.03 -8.23 -17.94
N ARG A 312 0.25 -7.43 -16.89
CA ARG A 312 -0.87 -6.95 -16.06
C ARG A 312 -1.56 -5.75 -16.71
N PRO A 313 -2.89 -5.62 -16.61
CA PRO A 313 -3.64 -4.47 -17.13
C PRO A 313 -3.06 -3.11 -16.74
N SER A 314 -2.65 -2.98 -15.47
CA SER A 314 -2.05 -1.76 -14.93
C SER A 314 -0.77 -1.30 -15.64
N PHE A 315 -0.07 -2.20 -16.33
CA PHE A 315 1.12 -1.89 -17.11
C PHE A 315 0.81 -1.85 -18.61
N THR A 316 -0.01 -2.76 -19.14
CA THR A 316 -0.40 -2.73 -20.56
C THR A 316 -1.14 -1.45 -20.95
N GLU A 317 -1.93 -0.87 -20.02
CA GLU A 317 -2.64 0.39 -20.21
C GLU A 317 -1.78 1.62 -19.87
N ASN A 318 -0.63 1.44 -19.20
CA ASN A 318 0.29 2.52 -18.84
C ASN A 318 1.61 2.37 -19.59
N GLN A 319 1.66 2.92 -20.80
CA GLN A 319 2.80 2.79 -21.70
C GLN A 319 4.12 3.25 -21.07
N LEU A 320 4.11 4.36 -20.32
CA LEU A 320 5.33 4.89 -19.70
C LEU A 320 5.91 3.93 -18.65
N LEU A 321 5.08 3.31 -17.80
CA LEU A 321 5.56 2.30 -16.84
C LEU A 321 5.98 1.00 -17.52
N HIS A 322 5.27 0.60 -18.58
CA HIS A 322 5.63 -0.57 -19.38
C HIS A 322 7.02 -0.39 -20.03
N GLU A 323 7.31 0.79 -20.59
CA GLU A 323 8.61 1.13 -21.16
C GLU A 323 9.75 1.01 -20.13
N GLN A 324 9.52 1.40 -18.87
CA GLN A 324 10.51 1.22 -17.80
C GLN A 324 10.84 -0.26 -17.54
N LEU A 325 9.86 -1.16 -17.57
CA LEU A 325 10.09 -2.60 -17.39
C LEU A 325 10.83 -3.22 -18.57
N VAL A 326 10.47 -2.84 -19.79
CA VAL A 326 11.16 -3.28 -21.02
C VAL A 326 12.60 -2.77 -21.02
N LEU A 327 12.80 -1.51 -20.64
CA LEU A 327 14.13 -0.91 -20.53
C LEU A 327 14.98 -1.64 -19.50
N LEU A 328 14.43 -1.92 -18.32
CA LEU A 328 15.13 -2.67 -17.28
C LEU A 328 15.58 -4.05 -17.79
N ARG A 329 14.71 -4.76 -18.52
CA ARG A 329 15.05 -6.05 -19.16
C ARG A 329 16.19 -5.90 -20.17
N ARG A 330 16.17 -4.83 -20.98
CA ARG A 330 17.19 -4.52 -22.00
C ARG A 330 18.55 -4.18 -21.39
N LEU A 331 18.55 -3.30 -20.38
CA LEU A 331 19.76 -2.90 -19.65
C LEU A 331 20.42 -4.08 -18.93
N ASN A 332 19.60 -5.07 -18.58
CA ASN A 332 20.05 -6.30 -17.94
C ASN A 332 20.72 -6.08 -16.56
N CYS A 333 20.48 -4.91 -15.96
CA CYS A 333 20.97 -4.54 -14.65
C CYS A 333 19.88 -3.85 -13.83
N LYS A 334 20.08 -3.79 -12.52
CA LYS A 334 19.27 -3.08 -11.55
C LYS A 334 20.15 -2.24 -10.63
N VAL A 335 19.57 -1.18 -10.08
CA VAL A 335 20.29 -0.24 -9.21
C VAL A 335 19.43 0.12 -8.00
N GLU A 336 20.00 -0.04 -6.81
CA GLU A 336 19.38 0.43 -5.58
C GLU A 336 19.52 1.95 -5.46
N ILE A 337 18.58 2.64 -4.81
CA ILE A 337 18.67 4.09 -4.55
C ILE A 337 19.98 4.45 -3.84
N GLN A 338 20.46 3.60 -2.93
CA GLN A 338 21.75 3.79 -2.26
C GLN A 338 22.94 3.79 -3.23
N GLY A 339 22.81 3.18 -4.41
CA GLY A 339 23.81 3.23 -5.47
C GLY A 339 24.17 4.66 -5.89
N LEU A 340 23.23 5.61 -5.76
CA LEU A 340 23.49 7.03 -6.03
C LEU A 340 24.52 7.66 -5.08
N THR A 341 24.74 7.09 -3.89
CA THR A 341 25.78 7.59 -2.97
C THR A 341 27.19 7.33 -3.50
N LYS A 342 27.34 6.44 -4.49
CA LYS A 342 28.62 6.22 -5.20
C LYS A 342 28.99 7.38 -6.11
N ILE A 343 28.03 8.20 -6.52
CA ILE A 343 28.28 9.45 -7.27
C ILE A 343 28.69 10.54 -6.28
N HIS A 344 27.86 10.79 -5.27
CA HIS A 344 28.15 11.71 -4.18
C HIS A 344 27.27 11.38 -2.96
N PRO A 345 27.76 11.50 -1.70
CA PRO A 345 26.99 11.11 -0.52
C PRO A 345 25.61 11.76 -0.38
N GLN A 346 25.44 12.99 -0.87
CA GLN A 346 24.18 13.76 -0.88
C GLN A 346 23.61 13.95 -2.29
N PHE A 347 24.02 13.12 -3.26
CA PHE A 347 23.53 13.23 -4.65
C PHE A 347 22.00 13.14 -4.73
N LEU A 348 21.41 12.21 -3.98
CA LEU A 348 19.97 11.99 -3.95
C LEU A 348 19.19 13.25 -3.54
N SER A 349 19.59 13.87 -2.42
CA SER A 349 18.89 14.98 -1.78
C SER A 349 19.17 16.33 -2.47
N ARG A 350 20.44 16.59 -2.82
CA ARG A 350 20.86 17.91 -3.35
C ARG A 350 20.75 18.05 -4.87
N THR A 351 20.79 16.94 -5.60
CA THR A 351 20.89 16.97 -7.06
C THR A 351 19.73 16.25 -7.71
N TYR A 352 19.58 14.95 -7.42
CA TYR A 352 18.65 14.09 -8.15
C TYR A 352 17.18 14.50 -7.94
N LEU A 353 16.69 14.55 -6.70
CA LEU A 353 15.29 14.88 -6.42
C LEU A 353 14.92 16.30 -6.89
N PRO A 354 15.70 17.36 -6.59
CA PRO A 354 15.42 18.70 -7.11
C PRO A 354 15.37 18.74 -8.65
N ALA A 355 16.34 18.12 -9.32
CA ALA A 355 16.41 18.12 -10.79
C ALA A 355 15.23 17.36 -11.43
N LYS A 356 14.84 16.20 -10.87
CA LYS A 356 13.68 15.44 -11.34
C LYS A 356 12.39 16.24 -11.16
N ILE A 357 12.24 16.97 -10.05
CA ILE A 357 11.06 17.81 -9.85
C ILE A 357 11.04 18.97 -10.84
N GLN A 358 12.15 19.69 -10.98
CA GLN A 358 12.25 20.84 -11.89
C GLN A 358 11.97 20.47 -13.35
N SER A 359 12.49 19.32 -13.79
CA SER A 359 12.29 18.82 -15.17
C SER A 359 10.93 18.17 -15.38
N LYS A 360 10.06 18.13 -14.36
CA LYS A 360 8.77 17.42 -14.37
C LYS A 360 8.93 15.94 -14.79
N SER A 361 10.06 15.34 -14.42
CA SER A 361 10.45 14.00 -14.86
C SER A 361 9.89 12.95 -13.90
N TRP A 362 8.60 12.64 -14.04
CA TRP A 362 7.89 11.59 -13.30
C TRP A 362 6.82 10.92 -14.17
N ILE A 363 6.37 9.72 -13.78
CA ILE A 363 5.42 8.87 -14.54
C ILE A 363 4.12 8.60 -13.76
#